data_AF-A0A838YR03-F1
#
_entry.id   AF-A0A838YR03-F1
#
_cell.length_a   1.000
_cell.length_b   1.000
_cell.length_c   1.000
_cell.angle_alpha   90.00
_cell.angle_beta   90.00
_cell.angle_gamma   90.00
#
_symmetry.space_group_name_H-M   'P 1'
#
loop_
_entity.id
_entity.type
_entity.pdbx_description
1 polymer ?
#
loop_
_entity_poly.entity_id
_entity_poly.type
_entity_poly.pdbx_seq_one_letter_code
_entity_poly.pdbx_strand_id
1 'polypeptide(L)'
;MKYAFKTQDEELEKYLFNLKESCIIEHEDNWFKEKSHTKLYPNIEDAKAKIAKPHYWILNAIDEYESADEKNESLIALAILVFKSNYYSQKLVASDENLEAKKDLINYMSNLGVGVDEICKILPSMDAPAYARVDLENDELLSFVNEILNNQ
;
A
#
# COMPACT_ATOMS: atom_id res chain seq x y z
N MET A 1 2.13 -9.86 8.41
CA MET A 1 1.61 -8.93 7.38
C MET A 1 0.30 -9.48 6.88
N LYS A 2 -0.63 -8.62 6.47
CA LYS A 2 -1.99 -9.01 6.06
C LYS A 2 -2.07 -9.33 4.57
N TYR A 3 -1.42 -8.52 3.75
CA TYR A 3 -1.24 -8.72 2.31
C TYR A 3 0.24 -8.99 2.05
N ALA A 4 0.56 -9.95 1.18
CA ALA A 4 1.94 -10.16 0.79
C ALA A 4 2.48 -8.95 0.00
N PHE A 5 3.72 -8.55 0.26
CA PHE A 5 4.41 -7.64 -0.64
C PHE A 5 4.87 -8.40 -1.87
N LYS A 6 4.81 -7.73 -3.02
CA LYS A 6 5.29 -8.28 -4.28
C LYS A 6 6.80 -8.54 -4.19
N THR A 7 7.24 -9.69 -4.68
CA THR A 7 8.67 -10.00 -4.82
C THR A 7 9.19 -9.61 -6.21
N GLN A 8 10.51 -9.52 -6.36
CA GLN A 8 11.13 -9.16 -7.64
C GLN A 8 10.80 -10.18 -8.75
N ASP A 9 10.80 -11.48 -8.42
CA ASP A 9 10.55 -12.57 -9.36
C ASP A 9 9.07 -12.75 -9.76
N GLU A 10 8.15 -12.08 -9.07
CA GLU A 10 6.73 -12.18 -9.35
C GLU A 10 6.33 -11.24 -10.50
N GLU A 11 5.51 -11.71 -11.45
CA GLU A 11 4.93 -10.83 -12.47
C GLU A 11 3.89 -9.89 -11.84
N LEU A 12 3.91 -8.61 -12.22
CA LEU A 12 3.01 -7.60 -11.64
C LEU A 12 1.53 -7.97 -11.83
N GLU A 13 1.14 -8.45 -13.02
CA GLU A 13 -0.25 -8.84 -13.29
C GLU A 13 -0.72 -9.97 -12.35
N LYS A 14 0.14 -10.97 -12.15
CA LYS A 14 -0.14 -12.08 -11.23
C LYS A 14 -0.25 -11.60 -9.78
N TYR A 15 0.64 -10.72 -9.36
CA TYR A 15 0.59 -10.11 -8.04
C TYR A 15 -0.73 -9.37 -7.80
N LEU A 16 -1.12 -8.50 -8.74
CA LEU A 16 -2.35 -7.70 -8.66
C LEU A 16 -3.58 -8.59 -8.63
N PHE A 17 -3.61 -9.67 -9.43
CA PHE A 17 -4.69 -10.66 -9.41
C PHE A 17 -4.83 -11.30 -8.02
N ASN A 18 -3.74 -11.80 -7.45
CA ASN A 18 -3.74 -12.44 -6.12
C ASN A 18 -4.16 -11.45 -5.00
N LEU A 19 -3.70 -10.21 -5.10
CA LEU A 19 -4.05 -9.14 -4.16
C LEU A 19 -5.55 -8.80 -4.25
N LYS A 20 -6.08 -8.73 -5.48
CA LYS A 20 -7.51 -8.52 -5.75
C LYS A 20 -8.35 -9.64 -5.14
N GLU A 21 -7.99 -10.91 -5.36
CA GLU A 21 -8.66 -12.05 -4.75
C GLU A 21 -8.64 -11.99 -3.21
N SER A 22 -7.49 -11.68 -2.62
CA SER A 22 -7.36 -11.55 -1.16
C SER A 22 -8.28 -10.46 -0.59
N CYS A 23 -8.39 -9.33 -1.28
CA CYS A 23 -9.27 -8.23 -0.88
C CYS A 23 -10.75 -8.57 -1.06
N ILE A 24 -11.12 -9.32 -2.11
CA ILE A 24 -12.50 -9.78 -2.34
C ILE A 24 -12.93 -10.77 -1.27
N ILE A 25 -12.08 -11.76 -0.93
CA ILE A 25 -12.37 -12.72 0.14
C ILE A 25 -12.60 -12.00 1.46
N GLU A 26 -11.74 -11.02 1.80
CA GLU A 26 -11.93 -10.22 3.00
C GLU A 26 -13.24 -9.41 2.96
N HIS A 27 -13.58 -8.84 1.80
CA HIS A 27 -14.83 -8.12 1.62
C HIS A 27 -16.02 -9.04 1.90
N GLU A 28 -16.05 -10.23 1.30
CA GLU A 28 -17.12 -11.21 1.48
C GLU A 28 -17.23 -11.70 2.93
N ASP A 29 -16.12 -12.08 3.56
CA ASP A 29 -16.08 -12.50 4.97
C ASP A 29 -16.64 -11.43 5.91
N ASN A 30 -16.32 -10.17 5.63
CA ASN A 30 -16.84 -9.05 6.39
C ASN A 30 -18.32 -8.78 6.10
N TRP A 31 -18.74 -8.90 4.84
CA TRP A 31 -20.13 -8.74 4.43
C TRP A 31 -21.05 -9.76 5.08
N PHE A 32 -20.64 -11.04 5.16
CA PHE A 32 -21.40 -12.08 5.85
C PHE A 32 -21.52 -11.82 7.36
N LYS A 33 -20.44 -11.34 7.99
CA LYS A 33 -20.46 -10.93 9.41
C LYS A 33 -21.39 -9.73 9.63
N GLU A 34 -21.35 -8.72 8.77
CA GLU A 34 -22.19 -7.52 8.86
C GLU A 34 -23.67 -7.80 8.59
N LYS A 35 -24.01 -8.76 7.72
CA LYS A 35 -25.39 -9.23 7.54
C LYS A 35 -25.96 -9.95 8.77
N SER A 36 -25.15 -10.60 9.60
CA SER A 36 -25.65 -11.09 10.90
C SER A 36 -25.98 -9.94 11.88
N HIS A 37 -25.43 -8.75 11.62
CA HIS A 37 -25.67 -7.52 12.37
C HIS A 37 -26.64 -6.55 11.65
N THR A 38 -27.45 -6.99 10.66
CA THR A 38 -28.38 -6.10 9.93
C THR A 38 -29.42 -5.45 10.84
N LYS A 39 -29.02 -4.32 11.39
CA LYS A 39 -29.84 -3.20 11.85
C LYS A 39 -29.14 -1.85 11.64
N LEU A 40 -27.98 -1.82 10.97
CA LEU A 40 -27.08 -0.67 11.09
C LEU A 40 -27.01 0.30 9.90
N TYR A 41 -27.31 -0.07 8.65
CA TYR A 41 -27.18 0.89 7.53
C TYR A 41 -28.30 0.77 6.48
N PRO A 42 -29.33 1.63 6.55
CA PRO A 42 -30.43 1.65 5.58
C PRO A 42 -30.09 2.28 4.22
N ASN A 43 -28.90 2.89 4.06
CA ASN A 43 -28.47 3.54 2.82
C ASN A 43 -27.09 3.02 2.38
N ILE A 44 -26.99 2.62 1.10
CA ILE A 44 -25.78 2.06 0.48
C ILE A 44 -24.67 3.11 0.34
N GLU A 45 -25.01 4.39 0.22
CA GLU A 45 -24.03 5.48 0.20
C GLU A 45 -23.43 5.75 1.58
N ASP A 46 -24.24 5.64 2.63
CA ASP A 46 -23.77 5.71 4.02
C ASP A 46 -22.87 4.53 4.38
N ALA A 47 -23.15 3.35 3.82
CA ALA A 47 -22.29 2.19 3.94
C ALA A 47 -20.95 2.44 3.23
N LYS A 48 -20.95 2.92 1.98
CA LYS A 48 -19.71 3.27 1.26
C LYS A 48 -18.90 4.35 1.99
N ALA A 49 -19.55 5.34 2.60
CA ALA A 49 -18.89 6.41 3.35
C ALA A 49 -18.35 5.95 4.73
N LYS A 50 -18.94 4.91 5.34
CA LYS A 50 -18.56 4.40 6.67
C LYS A 50 -17.73 3.10 6.64
N ILE A 51 -17.69 2.41 5.50
CA ILE A 51 -16.81 1.24 5.28
C ILE A 51 -15.44 1.77 4.83
N ALA A 52 -14.75 2.46 5.74
CA ALA A 52 -13.33 2.80 5.61
C ALA A 52 -12.47 1.54 5.86
N LYS A 53 -12.66 0.50 5.03
CA LYS A 53 -11.88 -0.73 5.15
C LYS A 53 -10.79 -0.75 4.08
N PRO A 54 -9.51 -0.97 4.47
CA PRO A 54 -8.39 -0.85 3.55
C PRO A 54 -8.49 -1.73 2.29
N HIS A 55 -9.18 -2.87 2.33
CA HIS A 55 -9.38 -3.73 1.16
C HIS A 55 -10.14 -3.04 0.01
N TYR A 56 -11.11 -2.15 0.29
CA TYR A 56 -11.80 -1.43 -0.79
C TYR A 56 -10.91 -0.40 -1.48
N TRP A 57 -10.09 0.32 -0.71
CA TRP A 57 -9.17 1.29 -1.29
C TRP A 57 -8.11 0.59 -2.14
N ILE A 58 -7.65 -0.59 -1.72
CA ILE A 58 -6.73 -1.41 -2.50
C ILE A 58 -7.41 -1.87 -3.80
N LEU A 59 -8.66 -2.36 -3.76
CA LEU A 59 -9.40 -2.75 -4.96
C LEU A 59 -9.57 -1.56 -5.93
N ASN A 60 -9.96 -0.39 -5.42
CA ASN A 60 -10.09 0.80 -6.26
C ASN A 60 -8.75 1.21 -6.87
N ALA A 61 -7.65 1.16 -6.11
CA ALA A 61 -6.32 1.49 -6.64
C ALA A 61 -5.86 0.51 -7.72
N ILE A 62 -6.22 -0.77 -7.61
CA ILE A 62 -5.97 -1.77 -8.66
C ILE A 62 -6.80 -1.43 -9.91
N ASP A 63 -8.09 -1.16 -9.75
CA ASP A 63 -8.97 -0.82 -10.89
C ASP A 63 -8.54 0.50 -11.57
N GLU A 64 -8.07 1.49 -10.80
CA GLU A 64 -7.47 2.72 -11.31
C GLU A 64 -6.19 2.42 -12.12
N TYR A 65 -5.28 1.60 -11.59
CA TYR A 65 -4.08 1.17 -12.32
C TYR A 65 -4.41 0.43 -13.63
N GLU A 66 -5.43 -0.44 -13.62
CA GLU A 66 -5.87 -1.19 -14.81
C GLU A 66 -6.46 -0.25 -15.88
N SER A 67 -7.07 0.86 -15.47
CA SER A 67 -7.78 1.80 -16.34
C SER A 67 -6.96 3.03 -16.74
N ALA A 68 -5.84 3.30 -16.07
CA ALA A 68 -5.04 4.50 -16.27
C ALA A 68 -4.11 4.39 -17.47
N ASP A 69 -4.01 5.50 -18.23
CA ASP A 69 -2.99 5.68 -19.26
C ASP A 69 -1.59 5.85 -18.64
N GLU A 70 -1.50 6.63 -17.53
CA GLU A 70 -0.30 6.81 -16.72
C GLU A 70 -0.42 6.01 -15.42
N LYS A 71 0.40 4.97 -15.28
CA LYS A 71 0.22 3.93 -14.27
C LYS A 71 1.01 4.18 -12.99
N ASN A 72 2.03 5.04 -13.02
CA ASN A 72 2.92 5.24 -11.88
C ASN A 72 2.20 5.77 -10.65
N GLU A 73 1.34 6.78 -10.80
CA GLU A 73 0.61 7.37 -9.68
C GLU A 73 -0.28 6.34 -8.97
N SER A 74 -1.01 5.53 -9.74
CA SER A 74 -1.86 4.46 -9.20
C SER A 74 -1.04 3.36 -8.52
N LEU A 75 0.13 2.99 -9.06
CA LEU A 75 1.04 2.03 -8.41
C LEU A 75 1.58 2.56 -7.08
N ILE A 76 1.94 3.83 -7.01
CA ILE A 76 2.40 4.47 -5.77
C ILE A 76 1.27 4.48 -4.74
N ALA A 77 0.07 4.90 -5.14
CA ALA A 77 -1.10 4.91 -4.25
C ALA A 77 -1.40 3.51 -3.71
N LEU A 78 -1.39 2.50 -4.59
CA LEU A 78 -1.54 1.09 -4.21
C LEU A 78 -0.46 0.66 -3.20
N ALA A 79 0.81 0.98 -3.48
CA ALA A 79 1.93 0.62 -2.63
C ALA A 79 1.74 1.15 -1.21
N ILE A 80 1.37 2.43 -1.09
CA ILE A 80 1.14 3.11 0.18
C ILE A 80 -0.05 2.49 0.93
N LEU A 81 -1.14 2.15 0.23
CA LEU A 81 -2.33 1.53 0.83
C LEU A 81 -2.04 0.13 1.39
N VAL A 82 -1.36 -0.72 0.61
CA VAL A 82 -0.99 -2.06 1.04
C VAL A 82 0.00 -2.01 2.19
N PHE A 83 1.00 -1.13 2.10
CA PHE A 83 1.99 -0.92 3.16
C PHE A 83 1.34 -0.47 4.48
N LYS A 84 0.51 0.58 4.45
CA LYS A 84 -0.24 1.06 5.62
C LYS A 84 -1.09 -0.04 6.23
N SER A 85 -1.75 -0.85 5.40
CA SER A 85 -2.57 -1.97 5.86
C SER A 85 -1.78 -3.04 6.59
N ASN A 86 -0.55 -3.32 6.13
CA ASN A 86 0.33 -4.32 6.73
C ASN A 86 0.94 -3.86 8.06
N TYR A 87 1.20 -2.57 8.20
CA TYR A 87 1.78 -1.97 9.40
C TYR A 87 0.73 -1.47 10.40
N TYR A 88 -0.56 -1.44 10.03
CA TYR A 88 -1.64 -0.93 10.88
C TYR A 88 -1.70 -1.58 12.27
N SER A 89 -1.49 -2.90 12.38
CA SER A 89 -1.54 -3.61 13.66
C SER A 89 -0.39 -3.27 14.61
N GLN A 90 0.71 -2.73 14.09
CA GLN A 90 1.88 -2.36 14.88
C GLN A 90 1.68 -1.04 15.63
N LYS A 91 0.66 -0.25 15.28
CA LYS A 91 0.30 1.04 15.92
C LYS A 91 1.48 2.02 16.02
N LEU A 92 2.35 2.00 15.02
CA LEU A 92 3.52 2.88 14.93
C LEU A 92 3.09 4.35 14.81
N VAL A 93 3.82 5.22 15.49
CA VAL A 93 3.66 6.67 15.46
C VAL A 93 4.92 7.35 14.90
N ALA A 94 4.87 8.66 14.66
CA ALA A 94 5.98 9.40 14.05
C ALA A 94 7.29 9.34 14.86
N SER A 95 7.24 9.14 16.17
CA SER A 95 8.43 8.97 17.02
C SER A 95 9.06 7.58 16.90
N ASP A 96 8.35 6.62 16.31
CA ASP A 96 8.85 5.27 16.07
C ASP A 96 9.61 5.26 14.75
N GLU A 97 10.85 5.73 14.75
CA GLU A 97 11.71 5.56 13.60
C GLU A 97 11.91 4.06 13.34
N ASN A 98 11.40 3.57 12.20
CA ASN A 98 11.42 2.15 11.87
C ASN A 98 12.17 1.90 10.57
N LEU A 99 13.46 1.56 10.71
CA LEU A 99 14.33 1.27 9.57
C LEU A 99 13.83 0.10 8.71
N GLU A 100 13.24 -0.92 9.32
CA GLU A 100 12.68 -2.06 8.58
C GLU A 100 11.45 -1.64 7.78
N ALA A 101 10.59 -0.77 8.34
CA ALA A 101 9.46 -0.20 7.61
C ALA A 101 9.92 0.64 6.40
N LYS A 102 11.01 1.40 6.53
CA LYS A 102 11.63 2.15 5.43
C LYS A 102 12.10 1.21 4.31
N LYS A 103 12.85 0.15 4.68
CA LYS A 103 13.34 -0.86 3.73
C LYS A 103 12.20 -1.59 3.02
N ASP A 104 11.21 -2.04 3.78
CA ASP A 104 10.03 -2.72 3.23
C ASP A 104 9.30 -1.85 2.22
N LEU A 105 9.09 -0.56 2.53
CA LEU A 105 8.41 0.36 1.62
C LEU A 105 9.21 0.56 0.33
N ILE A 106 10.53 0.78 0.43
CA ILE A 106 11.43 0.97 -0.71
C ILE A 106 11.44 -0.27 -1.61
N ASN A 107 11.67 -1.44 -1.00
CA ASN A 107 11.70 -2.72 -1.70
C ASN A 107 10.37 -3.01 -2.38
N TYR A 108 9.25 -2.76 -1.70
CA TYR A 108 7.94 -3.01 -2.25
C TYR A 108 7.60 -2.10 -3.42
N MET A 109 7.88 -0.79 -3.33
CA MET A 109 7.69 0.14 -4.45
C MET A 109 8.57 -0.23 -5.65
N SER A 110 9.84 -0.57 -5.42
CA SER A 110 10.74 -1.02 -6.48
C SER A 110 10.24 -2.31 -7.15
N ASN A 111 9.80 -3.30 -6.36
CA ASN A 111 9.27 -4.56 -6.89
C ASN A 111 7.97 -4.37 -7.69
N LEU A 112 7.19 -3.33 -7.40
CA LEU A 112 6.02 -2.94 -8.21
C LEU A 112 6.39 -2.26 -9.53
N GLY A 113 7.65 -1.88 -9.72
CA GLY A 113 8.16 -1.18 -10.91
C GLY A 113 8.21 0.33 -10.76
N VAL A 114 8.05 0.89 -9.56
CA VAL A 114 8.21 2.33 -9.32
C VAL A 114 9.69 2.70 -9.43
N GLY A 115 10.00 3.69 -10.26
CA GLY A 115 11.37 4.16 -10.48
C GLY A 115 11.99 4.81 -9.23
N VAL A 116 13.32 4.72 -9.11
CA VAL A 116 14.08 5.26 -7.97
C VAL A 116 13.82 6.75 -7.75
N ASP A 117 13.71 7.54 -8.81
CA ASP A 117 13.44 8.99 -8.71
C ASP A 117 12.06 9.26 -8.08
N GLU A 118 11.04 8.48 -8.42
CA GLU A 118 9.71 8.59 -7.83
C GLU A 118 9.71 8.11 -6.37
N ILE A 119 10.43 7.03 -6.06
CA ILE A 119 10.63 6.57 -4.67
C ILE A 119 11.24 7.70 -3.82
N CYS A 120 12.26 8.39 -4.33
CA CYS A 120 12.90 9.51 -3.64
C CYS A 120 11.97 10.71 -3.46
N LYS A 121 10.98 10.92 -4.33
CA LYS A 121 9.94 11.94 -4.12
C LYS A 121 8.95 11.53 -3.03
N ILE A 122 8.57 10.26 -2.98
CA ILE A 122 7.53 9.77 -2.07
C ILE A 122 8.02 9.61 -0.63
N LEU A 123 9.25 9.12 -0.40
CA LEU A 123 9.78 8.86 0.94
C LEU A 123 9.76 10.05 1.91
N PRO A 124 10.14 11.28 1.52
CA PRO A 124 10.04 12.44 2.41
C PRO A 124 8.63 13.04 2.47
N SER A 125 7.75 12.68 1.52
CA SER A 125 6.44 13.30 1.34
C SER A 125 5.43 12.94 2.44
N MET A 126 4.28 13.64 2.41
CA MET A 126 3.17 13.33 3.30
C MET A 126 2.44 12.01 2.96
N ASP A 127 2.64 11.46 1.76
CA ASP A 127 2.00 10.24 1.31
C ASP A 127 2.54 9.01 2.05
N ALA A 128 3.86 9.00 2.28
CA ALA A 128 4.52 8.01 3.12
C ALA A 128 4.07 8.16 4.60
N PRO A 129 3.81 7.05 5.30
CA PRO A 129 3.55 7.08 6.74
C PRO A 129 4.72 7.69 7.51
N ALA A 130 4.44 8.49 8.54
CA ALA A 130 5.47 9.23 9.27
C ALA A 130 6.62 8.34 9.80
N TYR A 131 6.33 7.13 10.27
CA TYR A 131 7.33 6.15 10.78
C TYR A 131 8.22 5.54 9.68
N ALA A 132 7.86 5.71 8.41
CA ALA A 132 8.60 5.23 7.25
C ALA A 132 9.17 6.37 6.39
N ARG A 133 9.02 7.63 6.81
CA ARG A 133 9.59 8.78 6.09
C ARG A 133 11.09 8.84 6.24
N VAL A 134 11.76 9.33 5.21
CA VAL A 134 13.20 9.55 5.19
C VAL A 134 13.45 11.02 4.87
N ASP A 135 13.91 11.75 5.89
CA ASP A 135 14.23 13.18 5.79
C ASP A 135 15.74 13.32 5.62
N LEU A 136 16.20 13.13 4.37
CA LEU A 136 17.58 13.25 3.94
C LEU A 136 17.65 14.20 2.74
N GLU A 137 18.81 14.82 2.53
CA GLU A 137 19.07 15.60 1.32
C GLU A 137 19.02 14.70 0.07
N ASN A 138 18.70 15.26 -1.10
CA ASN A 138 18.41 14.47 -2.31
C ASN A 138 19.53 13.46 -2.67
N ASP A 139 20.80 13.86 -2.60
CA ASP A 139 21.94 12.99 -2.94
C ASP A 139 22.12 11.87 -1.91
N GLU A 140 21.87 12.15 -0.63
CA GLU A 140 21.92 11.18 0.46
C GLU A 140 20.74 10.21 0.38
N LEU A 141 19.54 10.71 0.08
CA LEU A 141 18.34 9.91 -0.11
C LEU A 141 18.49 8.94 -1.30
N LEU A 142 19.01 9.43 -2.42
CA LEU A 142 19.28 8.60 -3.59
C LEU A 142 20.30 7.49 -3.26
N SER A 143 21.35 7.83 -2.51
CA SER A 143 22.36 6.86 -2.07
C SER A 143 21.74 5.81 -1.14
N PHE A 144 20.92 6.24 -0.17
CA PHE A 144 20.22 5.38 0.78
C PHE A 144 19.26 4.40 0.08
N VAL A 145 18.46 4.88 -0.88
CA VAL A 145 17.55 4.03 -1.65
C VAL A 145 18.32 3.00 -2.47
N ASN A 146 19.37 3.41 -3.18
CA ASN A 146 20.17 2.48 -3.97
C ASN A 146 20.90 1.44 -3.10
N GLU A 147 21.39 1.82 -1.92
CA GLU A 147 21.98 0.86 -0.97
C GLU A 147 20.98 -0.23 -0.58
N ILE A 148 19.73 0.14 -0.30
CA ILE A 148 18.69 -0.82 0.06
C ILE A 148 18.38 -1.77 -1.10
N LEU A 149 18.24 -1.23 -2.31
CA LEU A 149 17.89 -2.03 -3.49
C LEU A 149 19.01 -2.96 -3.96
N ASN A 150 20.28 -2.58 -3.74
CA ASN A 150 21.45 -3.41 -4.10
C ASN A 150 21.70 -4.56 -3.12
N ASN A 151 21.09 -4.54 -1.94
CA ASN A 151 21.24 -5.55 -0.90
C ASN A 151 20.09 -6.59 -0.89
N GLN A 152 19.30 -6.67 -1.96
CA GLN A 152 18.23 -7.65 -2.16
C GLN A 152 18.75 -9.03 -2.59
#